data_AF-A0A8B6HK68-F1
#
_entry.id   AF-A0A8B6HK68-F1
#
_cell.length_a   1.000
_cell.length_b   1.000
_cell.length_c   1.000
_cell.angle_alpha   90.00
_cell.angle_beta   90.00
_cell.angle_gamma   90.00
#
_symmetry.space_group_name_H-M   'P 1'
#
loop_
_entity.id
_entity.type
_entity.pdbx_description
1 polymer ?
#
loop_
_entity_poly.entity_id
_entity_poly.type
_entity_poly.pdbx_seq_one_letter_code
_entity_poly.pdbx_strand_id
1 'polypeptide(L)'
;MSSENQKKVNDLKSEGNKALETSDFEEAIKKYTEAIALDPENHVLYSNRSAALTKAARYLEALGDADKTIEIKPDWAKGFSRKGTALCYLNRYEEAASVFMEGLKIDPENAQLKNGLEDAQSKLSGPSGSQPLGNPFAAPDIMQRLEANPKTREYLKQPDYRMMIQLLQQNPNSLQSFQDPRIIQTLGVLLGFDLEQKQADASEDKDSEAMPEQTSMPSQRSNSNSQNHSNSVPENQPNSQAQEEKLKGNEAYKKKDFETAIVHYDKAIELDPTDITFRNNKAAVYFEMKEYDKCIETSEEAINIGRENRADYKLIAKALARAGKAFMKKEDNDSALRYLNKSLSEHRNPEIQKIVQVLDKKIKEDERLKYIDPEKSLEAKTLGNDYFKKGDYPNAKKHYDEAIKRNPDDAKLYSNRAACYTKLLEFNLALKDADKCIELDPKFIKGYLRKGSIFYAMKEPSKAAQSYLKALDLDPNCEVNIISYSTSGGHNCKMSDRKLLSDSWGKYRKNLH
;
A
#
# COMPACT_ATOMS: atom_id res chain seq x y z
N MET A 1 -26.55 -1.24 36.43
CA MET A 1 -26.79 0.22 36.27
C MET A 1 -27.89 0.66 37.22
N SER A 2 -27.82 1.87 37.78
CA SER A 2 -28.96 2.49 38.47
C SER A 2 -30.08 2.80 37.46
N SER A 3 -31.33 2.82 37.91
CA SER A 3 -32.51 3.17 37.08
C SER A 3 -32.32 4.53 36.36
N GLU A 4 -31.66 5.47 37.04
CA GLU A 4 -31.33 6.80 36.52
C GLU A 4 -30.29 6.75 35.39
N ASN A 5 -29.25 5.93 35.51
CA ASN A 5 -28.26 5.75 34.44
C ASN A 5 -28.86 5.08 33.21
N GLN A 6 -29.75 4.10 33.40
CA GLN A 6 -30.42 3.44 32.28
C GLN A 6 -31.33 4.40 31.50
N LYS A 7 -32.04 5.29 32.22
CA LYS A 7 -32.83 6.35 31.60
C LYS A 7 -31.94 7.29 30.79
N LYS A 8 -30.83 7.76 31.38
CA LYS A 8 -29.88 8.66 30.71
C LYS A 8 -29.25 8.05 29.46
N VAL A 9 -28.89 6.76 29.49
CA VAL A 9 -28.39 6.02 28.31
C VAL A 9 -29.43 5.99 27.20
N ASN A 10 -30.70 5.74 27.54
CA ASN A 10 -31.78 5.72 26.56
C ASN A 10 -32.07 7.10 25.97
N ASP A 11 -32.02 8.15 26.78
CA ASP A 11 -32.19 9.54 26.33
C ASP A 11 -31.08 9.93 25.33
N LEU A 12 -29.81 9.68 25.69
CA LEU A 12 -28.66 9.93 24.81
C LEU A 12 -28.72 9.12 23.50
N LYS A 13 -29.14 7.85 23.58
CA LYS A 13 -29.36 7.01 22.38
C LYS A 13 -30.45 7.61 21.48
N SER A 14 -31.53 8.13 22.06
CA SER A 14 -32.62 8.77 21.32
C SER A 14 -32.17 10.07 20.66
N GLU A 15 -31.39 10.89 21.38
CA GLU A 15 -30.78 12.10 20.82
C GLU A 15 -29.82 11.79 19.67
N GLY A 16 -28.98 10.76 19.82
CA GLY A 16 -28.09 10.29 18.75
C GLY A 16 -28.85 9.79 17.52
N ASN A 17 -29.97 9.06 17.72
CA ASN A 17 -30.83 8.64 16.61
C ASN A 17 -31.45 9.83 15.88
N LYS A 18 -31.93 10.83 16.61
CA LYS A 18 -32.51 12.06 16.04
C LYS A 18 -31.47 12.86 15.24
N ALA A 19 -30.25 12.98 15.75
CA ALA A 19 -29.15 13.62 15.03
C ALA A 19 -28.79 12.85 13.73
N LEU A 20 -28.84 11.50 13.78
CA LEU A 20 -28.65 10.65 12.60
C LEU A 20 -29.73 10.85 11.53
N GLU A 21 -30.98 11.13 11.92
CA GLU A 21 -32.10 11.44 11.02
C GLU A 21 -31.93 12.81 10.37
N THR A 22 -31.42 13.80 11.11
CA THR A 22 -31.12 15.14 10.57
C THR A 22 -29.78 15.22 9.82
N SER A 23 -29.13 14.07 9.58
CA SER A 23 -27.80 13.96 8.95
C SER A 23 -26.68 14.71 9.68
N ASP A 24 -26.87 15.02 10.97
CA ASP A 24 -25.83 15.55 11.85
C ASP A 24 -25.04 14.38 12.45
N PHE A 25 -24.10 13.87 11.66
CA PHE A 25 -23.37 12.66 11.99
C PHE A 25 -22.41 12.85 13.17
N GLU A 26 -21.79 14.02 13.32
CA GLU A 26 -20.85 14.30 14.40
C GLU A 26 -21.56 14.41 15.76
N GLU A 27 -22.72 15.08 15.81
CA GLU A 27 -23.50 15.12 17.06
C GLU A 27 -24.04 13.71 17.39
N ALA A 28 -24.46 12.92 16.40
CA ALA A 28 -24.86 11.54 16.63
C ALA A 28 -23.73 10.68 17.22
N ILE A 29 -22.52 10.76 16.66
CA ILE A 29 -21.32 10.06 17.15
C ILE A 29 -21.03 10.46 18.60
N LYS A 30 -21.09 11.76 18.91
CA LYS A 30 -20.87 12.28 20.25
C LYS A 30 -21.90 11.73 21.24
N LYS A 31 -23.19 11.77 20.92
CA LYS A 31 -24.26 11.27 21.79
C LYS A 31 -24.16 9.76 22.05
N TYR A 32 -23.82 8.96 21.04
CA TYR A 32 -23.55 7.54 21.27
C TYR A 32 -22.29 7.31 22.10
N THR A 33 -21.26 8.13 21.94
CA THR A 33 -20.03 8.03 22.75
C THR A 33 -20.31 8.32 24.22
N GLU A 34 -21.11 9.36 24.51
CA GLU A 34 -21.59 9.65 25.87
C GLU A 34 -22.44 8.50 26.43
N ALA A 35 -23.32 7.91 25.62
CA ALA A 35 -24.12 6.76 26.04
C ALA A 35 -23.26 5.51 26.33
N ILE A 36 -22.26 5.24 25.51
CA ILE A 36 -21.32 4.12 25.68
C ILE A 36 -20.48 4.28 26.95
N ALA A 37 -20.07 5.52 27.29
CA ALA A 37 -19.35 5.78 28.52
C ALA A 37 -20.16 5.42 29.79
N LEU A 38 -21.49 5.47 29.70
CA LEU A 38 -22.40 5.09 30.78
C LEU A 38 -22.78 3.60 30.75
N ASP A 39 -22.76 2.97 29.57
CA ASP A 39 -23.09 1.56 29.36
C ASP A 39 -22.16 0.89 28.32
N PRO A 40 -20.94 0.51 28.72
CA PRO A 40 -19.92 -0.03 27.80
C PRO A 40 -20.20 -1.43 27.26
N GLU A 41 -21.18 -2.15 27.83
CA GLU A 41 -21.53 -3.53 27.43
C GLU A 41 -22.75 -3.57 26.51
N ASN A 42 -23.16 -2.42 25.96
CA ASN A 42 -24.34 -2.30 25.12
C ASN A 42 -24.00 -2.32 23.64
N HIS A 43 -24.01 -3.53 23.07
CA HIS A 43 -23.79 -3.78 21.64
C HIS A 43 -24.65 -2.91 20.70
N VAL A 44 -25.86 -2.47 21.12
CA VAL A 44 -26.72 -1.62 20.28
C VAL A 44 -26.11 -0.22 20.09
N LEU A 45 -25.48 0.33 21.13
CA LEU A 45 -24.86 1.66 21.06
C LEU A 45 -23.65 1.66 20.11
N TYR A 46 -22.80 0.63 20.19
CA TYR A 46 -21.69 0.43 19.26
C TYR A 46 -22.19 0.23 17.82
N SER A 47 -23.24 -0.58 17.59
CA SER A 47 -23.84 -0.73 16.25
C SER A 47 -24.38 0.59 15.69
N ASN A 48 -24.98 1.43 16.54
CA ASN A 48 -25.54 2.71 16.12
C ASN A 48 -24.43 3.74 15.83
N ARG A 49 -23.39 3.79 16.66
CA ARG A 49 -22.22 4.65 16.43
C ARG A 49 -21.43 4.20 15.20
N SER A 50 -21.26 2.90 14.97
CA SER A 50 -20.70 2.34 13.73
C SER A 50 -21.46 2.81 12.49
N ALA A 51 -22.80 2.87 12.55
CA ALA A 51 -23.61 3.38 11.45
C ALA A 51 -23.39 4.88 11.21
N ALA A 52 -23.32 5.68 12.28
CA ALA A 52 -23.04 7.12 12.18
C ALA A 52 -21.63 7.40 11.64
N LEU A 53 -20.62 6.68 12.12
CA LEU A 53 -19.24 6.74 11.63
C LEU A 53 -19.14 6.36 10.16
N THR A 54 -19.89 5.34 9.71
CA THR A 54 -19.95 4.96 8.29
C THR A 54 -20.52 6.10 7.43
N LYS A 55 -21.62 6.73 7.87
CA LYS A 55 -22.19 7.89 7.16
C LYS A 55 -21.27 9.12 7.17
N ALA A 56 -20.47 9.29 8.22
CA ALA A 56 -19.42 10.31 8.33
C ALA A 56 -18.12 9.97 7.56
N ALA A 57 -18.10 8.88 6.78
CA ALA A 57 -16.93 8.38 6.06
C ALA A 57 -15.72 7.99 6.95
N ARG A 58 -15.93 7.73 8.24
CA ARG A 58 -14.90 7.31 9.22
C ARG A 58 -14.88 5.78 9.34
N TYR A 59 -14.53 5.11 8.25
CA TYR A 59 -14.74 3.67 8.08
C TYR A 59 -13.90 2.77 9.00
N LEU A 60 -12.67 3.17 9.34
CA LEU A 60 -11.82 2.40 10.27
C LEU A 60 -12.38 2.40 11.69
N GLU A 61 -12.90 3.54 12.15
CA GLU A 61 -13.55 3.64 13.45
C GLU A 61 -14.88 2.88 13.46
N ALA A 62 -15.65 2.97 12.36
CA ALA A 62 -16.88 2.19 12.18
C ALA A 62 -16.63 0.68 12.25
N LEU A 63 -15.51 0.21 11.67
CA LEU A 63 -15.08 -1.18 11.74
C LEU A 63 -14.76 -1.59 13.18
N GLY A 64 -14.03 -0.76 13.93
CA GLY A 64 -13.73 -1.03 15.34
C GLY A 64 -14.99 -1.15 16.22
N ASP A 65 -15.98 -0.27 16.01
CA ASP A 65 -17.26 -0.37 16.71
C ASP A 65 -18.09 -1.59 16.29
N ALA A 66 -18.01 -2.00 15.02
CA ALA A 66 -18.67 -3.20 14.55
C ALA A 66 -18.03 -4.47 15.13
N ASP A 67 -16.69 -4.51 15.24
CA ASP A 67 -15.97 -5.58 15.93
C ASP A 67 -16.37 -5.65 17.40
N LYS A 68 -16.44 -4.50 18.10
CA LYS A 68 -16.89 -4.47 19.50
C LYS A 68 -18.33 -4.92 19.68
N THR A 69 -19.20 -4.61 18.70
CA THR A 69 -20.60 -5.09 18.68
C THR A 69 -20.65 -6.63 18.65
N ILE A 70 -19.85 -7.26 17.79
CA ILE A 70 -19.78 -8.73 17.65
C ILE A 70 -19.11 -9.36 18.88
N GLU A 71 -18.08 -8.71 19.44
CA GLU A 71 -17.42 -9.15 20.68
C GLU A 71 -18.40 -9.23 21.86
N ILE A 72 -19.22 -8.19 22.05
CA ILE A 72 -20.23 -8.15 23.12
C ILE A 72 -21.39 -9.11 22.84
N LYS A 73 -21.86 -9.16 21.58
CA LYS A 73 -23.02 -9.98 21.19
C LYS A 73 -22.77 -10.74 19.87
N PRO A 74 -22.13 -11.91 19.92
CA PRO A 74 -21.76 -12.68 18.72
C PRO A 74 -22.94 -13.39 18.06
N ASP A 75 -24.09 -13.52 18.73
CA ASP A 75 -25.32 -14.12 18.22
C ASP A 75 -26.23 -13.11 17.50
N TRP A 76 -25.75 -11.88 17.26
CA TRP A 76 -26.56 -10.82 16.64
C TRP A 76 -26.11 -10.48 15.23
N ALA A 77 -26.89 -10.96 14.25
CA ALA A 77 -26.64 -10.78 12.82
C ALA A 77 -26.36 -9.33 12.40
N LYS A 78 -26.98 -8.33 13.06
CA LYS A 78 -26.77 -6.91 12.75
C LYS A 78 -25.33 -6.45 12.95
N GLY A 79 -24.59 -7.04 13.90
CA GLY A 79 -23.16 -6.75 14.10
C GLY A 79 -22.33 -7.11 12.87
N PHE A 80 -22.58 -8.29 12.29
CA PHE A 80 -21.95 -8.73 11.04
C PHE A 80 -22.33 -7.83 9.87
N SER A 81 -23.60 -7.39 9.78
CA SER A 81 -24.01 -6.41 8.76
C SER A 81 -23.22 -5.09 8.87
N ARG A 82 -22.98 -4.58 10.09
CA ARG A 82 -22.18 -3.37 10.32
C ARG A 82 -20.73 -3.58 9.90
N LYS A 83 -20.12 -4.69 10.31
CA LYS A 83 -18.72 -5.03 10.00
C LYS A 83 -18.49 -5.20 8.50
N GLY A 84 -19.35 -5.99 7.83
CA GLY A 84 -19.30 -6.19 6.38
C GLY A 84 -19.47 -4.88 5.62
N THR A 85 -20.41 -4.01 6.03
CA THR A 85 -20.60 -2.69 5.41
C THR A 85 -19.36 -1.81 5.56
N ALA A 86 -18.75 -1.74 6.75
CA ALA A 86 -17.53 -0.97 6.96
C ALA A 86 -16.36 -1.48 6.12
N LEU A 87 -16.22 -2.81 5.98
CA LEU A 87 -15.20 -3.43 5.13
C LEU A 87 -15.44 -3.14 3.63
N CYS A 88 -16.69 -3.13 3.17
CA CYS A 88 -17.02 -2.73 1.79
C CYS A 88 -16.57 -1.29 1.49
N TYR A 89 -16.82 -0.34 2.40
CA TYR A 89 -16.34 1.05 2.22
C TYR A 89 -14.81 1.19 2.32
N LEU A 90 -14.14 0.24 2.98
CA LEU A 90 -12.67 0.13 2.99
C LEU A 90 -12.11 -0.60 1.75
N ASN A 91 -12.96 -1.02 0.81
CA ASN A 91 -12.62 -1.84 -0.36
C ASN A 91 -12.00 -3.21 0.00
N ARG A 92 -12.29 -3.73 1.19
CA ARG A 92 -11.85 -5.05 1.67
C ARG A 92 -12.95 -6.09 1.38
N TYR A 93 -13.27 -6.25 0.09
CA TYR A 93 -14.47 -6.99 -0.35
C TYR A 93 -14.41 -8.50 -0.04
N GLU A 94 -13.23 -9.13 -0.11
CA GLU A 94 -13.06 -10.55 0.27
C GLU A 94 -13.41 -10.77 1.74
N GLU A 95 -12.90 -9.90 2.61
CA GLU A 95 -13.18 -9.95 4.05
C GLU A 95 -14.64 -9.61 4.35
N ALA A 96 -15.22 -8.64 3.63
CA ALA A 96 -16.63 -8.31 3.74
C ALA A 96 -17.52 -9.52 3.39
N ALA A 97 -17.24 -10.20 2.26
CA ALA A 97 -17.96 -11.39 1.85
C ALA A 97 -17.85 -12.52 2.90
N SER A 98 -16.67 -12.74 3.48
CA SER A 98 -16.49 -13.70 4.57
C SER A 98 -17.35 -13.37 5.79
N VAL A 99 -17.37 -12.10 6.22
CA VAL A 99 -18.16 -11.64 7.37
C VAL A 99 -19.66 -11.74 7.11
N PHE A 100 -20.13 -11.42 5.91
CA PHE A 100 -21.54 -11.59 5.55
C PHE A 100 -21.95 -13.07 5.56
N MET A 101 -21.11 -13.98 5.05
CA MET A 101 -21.34 -15.42 5.12
C MET A 101 -21.40 -15.92 6.57
N GLU A 102 -20.55 -15.42 7.46
CA GLU A 102 -20.62 -15.75 8.89
C GLU A 102 -21.92 -15.27 9.53
N GLY A 103 -22.35 -14.04 9.24
CA GLY A 103 -23.63 -13.52 9.71
C GLY A 103 -24.82 -14.36 9.22
N LEU A 104 -24.78 -14.84 7.97
CA LEU A 104 -25.83 -15.69 7.40
C LEU A 104 -25.87 -17.09 8.02
N LYS A 105 -24.80 -17.55 8.68
CA LYS A 105 -24.87 -18.78 9.50
C LYS A 105 -25.74 -18.58 10.75
N ILE A 106 -25.82 -17.35 11.26
CA ILE A 106 -26.62 -16.98 12.44
C ILE A 106 -28.06 -16.70 12.03
N ASP A 107 -28.26 -15.91 10.98
CA ASP A 107 -29.57 -15.56 10.43
C ASP A 107 -29.59 -15.77 8.91
N PRO A 108 -29.91 -16.99 8.44
CA PRO A 108 -29.88 -17.33 7.02
C PRO A 108 -30.86 -16.54 6.15
N GLU A 109 -31.92 -15.96 6.75
CA GLU A 109 -32.96 -15.21 6.02
C GLU A 109 -32.77 -13.69 6.07
N ASN A 110 -31.64 -13.22 6.60
CA ASN A 110 -31.37 -11.81 6.71
C ASN A 110 -31.12 -11.15 5.34
N ALA A 111 -32.10 -10.38 4.86
CA ALA A 111 -32.00 -9.68 3.57
C ALA A 111 -30.81 -8.71 3.50
N GLN A 112 -30.46 -8.03 4.60
CA GLN A 112 -29.34 -7.09 4.59
C GLN A 112 -27.99 -7.80 4.40
N LEU A 113 -27.81 -8.97 5.03
CA LEU A 113 -26.60 -9.77 4.86
C LEU A 113 -26.53 -10.41 3.46
N LYS A 114 -27.66 -10.91 2.92
CA LYS A 114 -27.73 -11.44 1.53
C LYS A 114 -27.33 -10.36 0.51
N ASN A 115 -27.94 -9.18 0.60
CA ASN A 115 -27.64 -8.07 -0.30
C ASN A 115 -26.18 -7.57 -0.14
N GLY A 116 -25.67 -7.52 1.09
CA GLY A 116 -24.29 -7.12 1.36
C GLY A 116 -23.27 -8.11 0.78
N LEU A 117 -23.56 -9.41 0.88
CA LEU A 117 -22.73 -10.46 0.28
C LEU A 117 -22.72 -10.35 -1.25
N GLU A 118 -23.89 -10.16 -1.87
CA GLU A 118 -24.00 -9.99 -3.32
C GLU A 118 -23.25 -8.75 -3.80
N ASP A 119 -23.41 -7.60 -3.13
CA ASP A 119 -22.66 -6.38 -3.46
C ASP A 119 -21.14 -6.63 -3.33
N ALA A 120 -20.67 -7.21 -2.22
CA ALA A 120 -19.26 -7.52 -2.02
C ALA A 120 -18.71 -8.46 -3.10
N GLN A 121 -19.45 -9.50 -3.48
CA GLN A 121 -19.06 -10.44 -4.54
C GLN A 121 -19.09 -9.80 -5.93
N SER A 122 -20.03 -8.89 -6.20
CA SER A 122 -20.09 -8.13 -7.44
C SER A 122 -18.92 -7.16 -7.61
N LYS A 123 -18.30 -6.71 -6.51
CA LYS A 123 -17.08 -5.88 -6.55
C LYS A 123 -15.80 -6.71 -6.72
N LEU A 124 -15.84 -8.00 -6.37
CA LEU A 124 -14.75 -8.95 -6.60
C LEU A 124 -14.76 -9.53 -8.01
N SER A 125 -15.95 -9.70 -8.57
CA SER A 125 -16.15 -10.16 -9.94
C SER A 125 -16.12 -8.93 -10.84
N GLY A 126 -15.32 -8.93 -11.91
CA GLY A 126 -15.32 -7.82 -12.88
C GLY A 126 -16.71 -7.57 -13.50
N PRO A 127 -16.85 -6.58 -14.40
CA PRO A 127 -18.13 -6.29 -15.02
C PRO A 127 -18.65 -7.55 -15.74
N SER A 128 -19.86 -7.98 -15.38
CA SER A 128 -20.59 -9.14 -15.92
C SER A 128 -20.43 -10.48 -15.20
N GLY A 129 -20.56 -10.53 -13.88
CA GLY A 129 -21.09 -11.72 -13.19
C GLY A 129 -20.33 -13.04 -13.44
N SER A 130 -19.03 -12.96 -13.76
CA SER A 130 -18.19 -14.15 -13.87
C SER A 130 -18.02 -14.73 -12.46
N GLN A 131 -18.55 -15.94 -12.27
CA GLN A 131 -18.47 -16.73 -11.06
C GLN A 131 -17.08 -16.69 -10.40
N PRO A 132 -17.00 -16.95 -9.07
CA PRO A 132 -15.74 -16.96 -8.34
C PRO A 132 -14.72 -17.85 -9.05
N LEU A 133 -13.43 -17.52 -8.91
CA LEU A 133 -12.24 -18.26 -9.38
C LEU A 133 -12.29 -19.78 -9.01
N GLY A 134 -13.18 -20.53 -9.65
CA GLY A 134 -13.10 -21.95 -9.84
C GLY A 134 -12.16 -22.23 -11.00
N ASN A 135 -11.64 -23.46 -11.07
CA ASN A 135 -10.79 -23.91 -12.18
C ASN A 135 -11.44 -23.49 -13.52
N PRO A 136 -10.84 -22.55 -14.30
CA PRO A 136 -11.43 -22.08 -15.56
C PRO A 136 -11.56 -23.21 -16.58
N PHE A 137 -10.80 -24.29 -16.39
CA PHE A 137 -10.88 -25.50 -17.21
C PHE A 137 -11.95 -26.49 -16.75
N ALA A 138 -12.51 -26.37 -15.55
CA ALA A 138 -13.55 -27.29 -15.04
C ALA A 138 -14.96 -26.91 -15.48
N ALA A 139 -15.12 -25.85 -16.28
CA ALA A 139 -16.41 -25.43 -16.78
C ALA A 139 -17.02 -26.53 -17.69
N PRO A 140 -18.28 -26.96 -17.46
CA PRO A 140 -18.90 -28.03 -18.23
C PRO A 140 -19.10 -27.66 -19.72
N ASP A 141 -19.07 -26.38 -20.06
CA ASP A 141 -19.22 -25.81 -21.40
C ASP A 141 -17.89 -25.38 -22.05
N ILE A 142 -16.74 -25.76 -21.47
CA ILE A 142 -15.41 -25.34 -21.94
C ILE A 142 -15.17 -25.63 -23.43
N MET A 143 -15.54 -26.81 -23.91
CA MET A 143 -15.31 -27.20 -25.32
C MET A 143 -16.10 -26.31 -26.27
N GLN A 144 -17.34 -25.97 -25.91
CA GLN A 144 -18.19 -25.10 -26.71
C GLN A 144 -17.64 -23.67 -26.78
N ARG A 145 -17.10 -23.15 -25.66
CA ARG A 145 -16.44 -21.83 -25.61
C ARG A 145 -15.17 -21.78 -26.44
N LEU A 146 -14.37 -22.84 -26.40
CA LEU A 146 -13.14 -22.94 -27.19
C LEU A 146 -13.41 -23.12 -28.68
N GLU A 147 -14.53 -23.75 -29.07
CA GLU A 147 -14.96 -23.83 -30.48
C GLU A 147 -15.52 -22.51 -31.02
N ALA A 148 -16.12 -21.69 -30.15
CA ALA A 148 -16.68 -20.39 -30.53
C ALA A 148 -15.61 -19.36 -30.94
N ASN A 149 -14.39 -19.47 -30.39
CA ASN A 149 -13.29 -18.56 -30.75
C ASN A 149 -12.47 -19.10 -31.94
N PRO A 150 -12.26 -18.30 -33.02
CA PRO A 150 -11.56 -18.76 -34.22
C PRO A 150 -10.13 -19.29 -34.01
N LYS A 151 -9.37 -18.74 -33.04
CA LYS A 151 -7.98 -19.11 -32.77
C LYS A 151 -7.91 -20.42 -31.98
N THR A 152 -8.69 -20.56 -30.91
CA THR A 152 -8.73 -21.79 -30.10
C THR A 152 -9.39 -22.96 -30.84
N ARG A 153 -10.32 -22.68 -31.76
CA ARG A 153 -10.87 -23.69 -32.67
C ARG A 153 -9.82 -24.34 -33.55
N GLU A 154 -8.78 -23.62 -33.96
CA GLU A 154 -7.68 -24.21 -34.73
C GLU A 154 -6.80 -25.11 -33.87
N TYR A 155 -6.52 -24.70 -32.63
CA TYR A 155 -5.80 -25.55 -31.66
C TYR A 155 -6.57 -26.82 -31.33
N LEU A 156 -7.91 -26.75 -31.25
CA LEU A 156 -8.76 -27.91 -31.04
C LEU A 156 -8.70 -28.95 -32.16
N LYS A 157 -8.15 -28.65 -33.34
CA LYS A 157 -7.90 -29.68 -34.36
C LYS A 157 -6.68 -30.55 -34.03
N GLN A 158 -5.80 -30.07 -33.16
CA GLN A 158 -4.56 -30.74 -32.80
C GLN A 158 -4.79 -31.73 -31.63
N PRO A 159 -4.41 -33.01 -31.77
CA PRO A 159 -4.72 -34.05 -30.78
C PRO A 159 -3.96 -33.87 -29.46
N ASP A 160 -2.75 -33.31 -29.50
CA ASP A 160 -1.92 -32.98 -28.32
C ASP A 160 -2.56 -31.89 -27.46
N TYR A 161 -3.09 -30.84 -28.09
CA TYR A 161 -3.75 -29.74 -27.39
C TYR A 161 -5.04 -30.20 -26.69
N ARG A 162 -5.84 -31.07 -27.34
CA ARG A 162 -7.01 -31.69 -26.69
C ARG A 162 -6.63 -32.47 -25.44
N MET A 163 -5.55 -33.24 -25.51
CA MET A 163 -5.05 -34.01 -24.37
C MET A 163 -4.57 -33.10 -23.23
N MET A 164 -3.95 -31.96 -23.55
CA MET A 164 -3.54 -30.96 -22.56
C MET A 164 -4.73 -30.31 -21.84
N ILE A 165 -5.81 -29.95 -22.57
CA ILE A 165 -7.03 -29.42 -21.96
C ILE A 165 -7.67 -30.46 -21.03
N GLN A 166 -7.70 -31.73 -21.44
CA GLN A 166 -8.22 -32.82 -20.62
C GLN A 166 -7.35 -33.07 -19.36
N LEU A 167 -6.03 -32.91 -19.47
CA LEU A 167 -5.13 -32.98 -18.33
C LEU A 167 -5.36 -31.82 -17.34
N LEU A 168 -5.57 -30.60 -17.83
CA LEU A 168 -5.87 -29.41 -17.02
C LEU A 168 -7.26 -29.45 -16.37
N GLN A 169 -8.21 -30.15 -16.99
CA GLN A 169 -9.51 -30.47 -16.37
C GLN A 169 -9.34 -31.35 -15.13
N GLN A 170 -8.46 -32.35 -15.20
CA GLN A 170 -8.21 -33.30 -14.09
C GLN A 170 -7.23 -32.73 -13.06
N ASN A 171 -6.21 -31.98 -13.50
CA ASN A 171 -5.12 -31.45 -12.68
C ASN A 171 -4.84 -29.96 -13.02
N PRO A 172 -5.55 -29.02 -12.38
CA PRO A 172 -5.51 -27.59 -12.72
C PRO A 172 -4.17 -26.91 -12.46
N ASN A 173 -3.34 -27.49 -11.57
CA ASN A 173 -2.06 -26.93 -11.13
C ASN A 173 -0.85 -27.50 -11.88
N SER A 174 -1.05 -28.13 -13.05
CA SER A 174 0.03 -28.70 -13.85
C SER A 174 0.90 -27.59 -14.44
N LEU A 175 1.93 -27.15 -13.69
CA LEU A 175 2.88 -26.10 -14.08
C LEU A 175 3.52 -26.34 -15.45
N GLN A 176 3.69 -27.60 -15.86
CA GLN A 176 4.27 -27.95 -17.16
C GLN A 176 3.36 -27.60 -18.34
N SER A 177 2.03 -27.55 -18.12
CA SER A 177 1.06 -27.19 -19.16
C SER A 177 0.96 -25.68 -19.36
N PHE A 178 1.27 -24.86 -18.33
CA PHE A 178 1.27 -23.38 -18.42
C PHE A 178 2.50 -22.80 -19.15
N GLN A 179 3.47 -23.64 -19.52
CA GLN A 179 4.60 -23.23 -20.36
C GLN A 179 4.24 -23.15 -21.85
N ASP A 180 3.13 -23.78 -22.25
CA ASP A 180 2.68 -23.73 -23.64
C ASP A 180 1.90 -22.43 -23.91
N PRO A 181 2.33 -21.61 -24.89
CA PRO A 181 1.68 -20.33 -25.20
C PRO A 181 0.20 -20.50 -25.61
N ARG A 182 -0.19 -21.67 -26.14
CA ARG A 182 -1.59 -21.99 -26.48
C ARG A 182 -2.48 -22.00 -25.23
N ILE A 183 -1.96 -22.40 -24.07
CA ILE A 183 -2.72 -22.46 -22.81
C ILE A 183 -2.99 -21.07 -22.23
N ILE A 184 -2.05 -20.13 -22.39
CA ILE A 184 -2.25 -18.73 -21.99
C ILE A 184 -3.37 -18.08 -22.83
N GLN A 185 -3.37 -18.32 -24.15
CA GLN A 185 -4.46 -17.86 -25.03
C GLN A 185 -5.80 -18.50 -24.65
N THR A 186 -5.78 -19.79 -24.30
CA THR A 186 -6.97 -20.54 -23.85
C THR A 186 -7.54 -19.94 -22.56
N LEU A 187 -6.69 -19.62 -21.58
CA LEU A 187 -7.09 -18.92 -20.36
C LEU A 187 -7.70 -17.56 -20.66
N GLY A 188 -7.12 -16.82 -21.60
CA GLY A 188 -7.70 -15.57 -22.08
C GLY A 188 -9.13 -15.75 -22.57
N VAL A 189 -9.36 -16.71 -23.47
CA VAL A 189 -10.72 -17.01 -23.99
C VAL A 189 -11.67 -17.47 -22.89
N LEU A 190 -11.22 -18.30 -21.95
CA LEU A 190 -12.06 -18.82 -20.87
C LEU A 190 -12.39 -17.78 -19.79
N LEU A 191 -11.49 -16.82 -19.57
CA LEU A 191 -11.65 -15.72 -18.61
C LEU A 191 -12.21 -14.46 -19.26
N GLY A 192 -12.46 -14.46 -20.57
CA GLY A 192 -13.04 -13.33 -21.30
C GLY A 192 -12.07 -12.19 -21.61
N PHE A 193 -10.75 -12.45 -21.57
CA PHE A 193 -9.70 -11.49 -21.91
C PHE A 193 -8.96 -11.97 -23.15
N ASP A 194 -9.03 -11.26 -24.28
CA ASP A 194 -8.18 -11.58 -25.43
C ASP A 194 -6.76 -11.07 -25.14
N LEU A 195 -5.90 -11.96 -24.64
CA LEU A 195 -4.49 -11.67 -24.37
C LEU A 195 -3.73 -11.65 -25.69
N GLU A 196 -3.78 -10.54 -26.42
CA GLU A 196 -2.77 -10.30 -27.45
C GLU A 196 -1.41 -10.07 -26.79
N GLN A 197 -0.50 -11.03 -26.99
CA GLN A 197 0.92 -10.88 -26.72
C GLN A 197 1.49 -9.73 -27.56
N LYS A 198 1.59 -8.54 -26.96
CA LYS A 198 2.60 -7.55 -27.35
C LYS A 198 3.98 -8.12 -27.02
N GLN A 199 4.56 -8.85 -27.97
CA GLN A 199 5.97 -9.18 -27.94
C GLN A 199 6.55 -9.18 -29.37
N ALA A 200 6.60 -7.98 -29.95
CA ALA A 200 7.59 -7.55 -30.92
C ALA A 200 7.65 -6.01 -30.86
N ASP A 201 8.85 -5.48 -31.04
CA ASP A 201 9.22 -4.06 -31.11
C ASP A 201 9.29 -3.28 -29.79
N ALA A 202 10.42 -3.49 -29.12
CA ALA A 202 11.12 -2.39 -28.47
C ALA A 202 11.72 -1.47 -29.55
N SER A 203 11.07 -0.34 -29.83
CA SER A 203 11.72 0.88 -30.32
C SER A 203 10.74 2.06 -30.35
N GLU A 204 11.10 3.13 -29.64
CA GLU A 204 10.78 4.55 -29.92
C GLU A 204 9.32 5.05 -29.84
N ASP A 205 9.11 5.99 -28.89
CA ASP A 205 8.37 7.26 -29.04
C ASP A 205 7.12 7.35 -29.95
N LYS A 206 5.94 7.57 -29.35
CA LYS A 206 5.09 8.79 -29.45
C LYS A 206 3.63 8.57 -29.07
N ASP A 207 3.08 9.61 -28.46
CA ASP A 207 1.66 9.88 -28.23
C ASP A 207 0.79 9.73 -29.49
N SER A 208 -0.41 9.15 -29.36
CA SER A 208 -1.71 9.81 -29.65
C SER A 208 -2.89 8.83 -29.76
N GLU A 209 -3.95 9.18 -29.02
CA GLU A 209 -5.41 8.99 -29.15
C GLU A 209 -6.01 7.96 -30.14
N ALA A 210 -6.99 7.17 -29.68
CA ALA A 210 -8.42 7.39 -30.01
C ALA A 210 -9.37 6.36 -29.37
N MET A 211 -10.49 6.87 -28.83
CA MET A 211 -11.73 6.15 -28.51
C MET A 211 -12.61 6.08 -29.77
N PRO A 212 -13.52 5.09 -29.92
CA PRO A 212 -14.45 5.05 -31.03
C PRO A 212 -15.77 5.82 -30.78
N GLU A 213 -16.04 6.68 -31.76
CA GLU A 213 -17.30 7.14 -32.40
C GLU A 213 -18.69 7.09 -31.73
N GLN A 214 -19.41 8.19 -31.99
CA GLN A 214 -20.82 8.47 -31.74
C GLN A 214 -21.77 7.70 -32.67
N THR A 215 -22.99 7.44 -32.18
CA THR A 215 -24.19 7.34 -33.04
C THR A 215 -25.35 8.15 -32.45
N SER A 216 -26.11 8.77 -33.35
CA SER A 216 -27.07 9.88 -33.23
C SER A 216 -28.53 9.51 -32.89
N MET A 217 -29.20 10.36 -32.08
CA MET A 217 -30.61 10.91 -32.05
C MET A 217 -31.84 10.05 -32.48
N PRO A 218 -33.12 10.35 -32.08
CA PRO A 218 -33.69 11.68 -31.75
C PRO A 218 -34.73 11.76 -30.59
N SER A 219 -35.11 13.01 -30.30
CA SER A 219 -36.01 13.54 -29.27
C SER A 219 -37.50 13.17 -29.37
N GLN A 220 -38.20 13.11 -28.22
CA GLN A 220 -39.64 13.41 -28.11
C GLN A 220 -39.94 14.33 -26.91
N ARG A 221 -40.81 15.32 -27.18
CA ARG A 221 -41.43 16.28 -26.25
C ARG A 221 -42.51 15.62 -25.39
N SER A 222 -42.68 16.08 -24.14
CA SER A 222 -43.97 16.62 -23.66
C SER A 222 -43.89 17.26 -22.25
N ASN A 223 -44.59 18.39 -22.12
CA ASN A 223 -44.97 19.22 -20.95
C ASN A 223 -45.34 18.41 -19.67
N SER A 224 -45.35 18.95 -18.44
CA SER A 224 -45.87 20.26 -17.98
C SER A 224 -45.47 20.63 -16.53
N ASN A 225 -45.37 21.95 -16.28
CA ASN A 225 -45.67 22.75 -15.08
C ASN A 225 -45.26 22.24 -13.67
N SER A 226 -44.32 22.88 -12.97
CA SER A 226 -44.36 24.20 -12.30
C SER A 226 -44.85 24.13 -10.85
N GLN A 227 -43.96 24.39 -9.88
CA GLN A 227 -44.09 25.57 -9.01
C GLN A 227 -42.83 25.80 -8.13
N ASN A 228 -42.22 26.96 -8.37
CA ASN A 228 -41.52 27.89 -7.48
C ASN A 228 -41.19 27.46 -6.04
N HIS A 229 -39.89 27.49 -5.72
CA HIS A 229 -39.42 28.34 -4.64
C HIS A 229 -38.16 29.09 -5.07
N SER A 230 -38.30 30.41 -5.13
CA SER A 230 -37.24 31.39 -5.30
C SER A 230 -36.26 31.34 -4.14
N ASN A 231 -34.99 31.08 -4.43
CA ASN A 231 -33.88 31.70 -3.72
C ASN A 231 -32.75 31.91 -4.73
N SER A 232 -32.47 33.18 -4.98
CA SER A 232 -31.47 33.69 -5.91
C SER A 232 -30.06 33.26 -5.47
N VAL A 233 -29.51 32.30 -6.20
CA VAL A 233 -28.06 32.15 -6.40
C VAL A 233 -27.86 32.36 -7.90
N PRO A 234 -26.88 33.16 -8.37
CA PRO A 234 -26.63 33.27 -9.80
C PRO A 234 -26.18 31.89 -10.29
N GLU A 235 -27.03 31.21 -11.05
CA GLU A 235 -26.65 30.05 -11.85
C GLU A 235 -25.64 30.55 -12.90
N ASN A 236 -24.37 30.28 -12.65
CA ASN A 236 -23.30 30.49 -13.62
C ASN A 236 -23.48 29.47 -14.75
N GLN A 237 -24.30 29.82 -15.75
CA GLN A 237 -24.27 29.11 -17.03
C GLN A 237 -22.85 29.24 -17.59
N PRO A 238 -22.17 28.13 -17.93
CA PRO A 238 -20.83 28.22 -18.50
C PRO A 238 -20.90 29.10 -19.75
N ASN A 239 -20.11 30.17 -19.75
CA ASN A 239 -20.08 31.10 -20.87
C ASN A 239 -19.67 30.32 -22.13
N SER A 240 -20.63 30.10 -23.05
CA SER A 240 -20.43 29.26 -24.24
C SER A 240 -19.20 29.70 -25.04
N GLN A 241 -18.88 30.99 -25.02
CA GLN A 241 -17.73 31.56 -25.70
C GLN A 241 -16.40 31.16 -25.02
N ALA A 242 -16.34 31.13 -23.69
CA ALA A 242 -15.13 30.72 -22.95
C ALA A 242 -14.81 29.24 -23.20
N GLN A 243 -15.84 28.39 -23.28
CA GLN A 243 -15.67 26.97 -23.59
C GLN A 243 -15.22 26.73 -25.04
N GLU A 244 -15.68 27.56 -26.00
CA GLU A 244 -15.22 27.51 -27.39
C GLU A 244 -13.74 27.91 -27.52
N GLU A 245 -13.32 28.98 -26.86
CA GLU A 245 -11.92 29.40 -26.83
C GLU A 245 -11.02 28.34 -26.17
N LYS A 246 -11.48 27.67 -25.10
CA LYS A 246 -10.78 26.51 -24.53
C LYS A 246 -10.58 25.39 -25.55
N LEU A 247 -11.59 25.07 -26.37
CA LEU A 247 -11.46 24.03 -27.38
C LEU A 247 -10.43 24.40 -28.45
N LYS A 248 -10.43 25.65 -28.92
CA LYS A 248 -9.39 26.17 -29.84
C LYS A 248 -8.00 26.09 -29.23
N GLY A 249 -7.86 26.45 -27.95
CA GLY A 249 -6.62 26.30 -27.19
C GLY A 249 -6.16 24.84 -27.09
N ASN A 250 -7.08 23.91 -26.85
CA ASN A 250 -6.77 22.48 -26.81
C ASN A 250 -6.31 21.95 -28.17
N GLU A 251 -6.93 22.39 -29.27
CA GLU A 251 -6.51 22.03 -30.63
C GLU A 251 -5.12 22.56 -30.97
N ALA A 252 -4.83 23.81 -30.61
CA ALA A 252 -3.49 24.40 -30.76
C ALA A 252 -2.45 23.63 -29.93
N TYR A 253 -2.78 23.28 -28.68
CA TYR A 253 -1.93 22.46 -27.82
C TYR A 253 -1.61 21.09 -28.43
N LYS A 254 -2.61 20.41 -29.00
CA LYS A 254 -2.40 19.14 -29.73
C LYS A 254 -1.48 19.28 -30.93
N LYS A 255 -1.54 20.43 -31.63
CA LYS A 255 -0.64 20.77 -32.74
C LYS A 255 0.75 21.22 -32.27
N LYS A 256 1.01 21.26 -30.95
CA LYS A 256 2.22 21.83 -30.31
C LYS A 256 2.44 23.31 -30.63
N ASP A 257 1.38 24.01 -31.03
CA ASP A 257 1.38 25.46 -31.19
C ASP A 257 1.05 26.09 -29.83
N PHE A 258 2.07 26.19 -28.99
CA PHE A 258 1.93 26.56 -27.59
C PHE A 258 1.62 28.05 -27.39
N GLU A 259 2.16 28.93 -28.24
CA GLU A 259 1.91 30.37 -28.16
C GLU A 259 0.45 30.68 -28.47
N THR A 260 -0.09 30.12 -29.57
CA THR A 260 -1.50 30.26 -29.92
C THR A 260 -2.41 29.62 -28.87
N ALA A 261 -2.02 28.49 -28.28
CA ALA A 261 -2.78 27.86 -27.19
C ALA A 261 -2.91 28.77 -25.96
N ILE A 262 -1.83 29.44 -25.55
CA ILE A 262 -1.84 30.39 -24.43
C ILE A 262 -2.79 31.55 -24.70
N VAL A 263 -2.75 32.14 -25.90
CA VAL A 263 -3.64 33.25 -26.29
C VAL A 263 -5.11 32.86 -26.15
N HIS A 264 -5.49 31.67 -26.63
CA HIS A 264 -6.85 31.17 -26.51
C HIS A 264 -7.25 30.87 -25.05
N TYR A 265 -6.34 30.33 -24.23
CA TYR A 265 -6.62 30.13 -22.81
C TYR A 265 -6.73 31.44 -22.03
N ASP A 266 -5.92 32.45 -22.34
CA ASP A 266 -6.02 33.78 -21.72
C ASP A 266 -7.34 34.45 -22.05
N LYS A 267 -7.76 34.37 -23.31
CA LYS A 267 -9.09 34.84 -23.73
C LYS A 267 -10.22 34.09 -23.01
N ALA A 268 -10.08 32.77 -22.80
CA ALA A 268 -11.04 32.00 -22.02
C ALA A 268 -11.08 32.43 -20.54
N ILE A 269 -9.93 32.75 -19.94
CA ILE A 269 -9.81 33.26 -18.56
C ILE A 269 -10.44 34.65 -18.43
N GLU A 270 -10.29 35.53 -19.42
CA GLU A 270 -10.93 36.84 -19.44
C GLU A 270 -12.46 36.74 -19.49
N LEU A 271 -12.97 35.78 -20.28
CA LEU A 271 -14.41 35.56 -20.46
C LEU A 271 -15.07 34.85 -19.27
N ASP A 272 -14.35 33.97 -18.59
CA ASP A 272 -14.79 33.32 -17.35
C ASP A 272 -13.58 33.10 -16.42
N PRO A 273 -13.34 34.04 -15.49
CA PRO A 273 -12.22 33.96 -14.57
C PRO A 273 -12.36 32.89 -13.49
N THR A 274 -13.56 32.31 -13.32
CA THR A 274 -13.89 31.44 -12.18
C THR A 274 -13.57 29.98 -12.42
N ASP A 275 -13.51 29.54 -13.69
CA ASP A 275 -13.18 28.16 -14.04
C ASP A 275 -11.67 27.90 -13.95
N ILE A 276 -11.30 26.98 -13.05
CA ILE A 276 -9.93 26.50 -12.86
C ILE A 276 -9.36 25.81 -14.12
N THR A 277 -10.21 25.23 -14.97
CA THR A 277 -9.81 24.38 -16.09
C THR A 277 -8.91 25.11 -17.08
N PHE A 278 -9.20 26.39 -17.38
CA PHE A 278 -8.41 27.17 -18.33
C PHE A 278 -6.99 27.41 -17.84
N ARG A 279 -6.82 27.80 -16.57
CA ARG A 279 -5.51 27.97 -15.93
C ARG A 279 -4.76 26.65 -15.83
N ASN A 280 -5.48 25.55 -15.54
CA ASN A 280 -4.91 24.20 -15.54
C ASN A 280 -4.34 23.80 -16.90
N ASN A 281 -5.03 24.13 -17.98
CA ASN A 281 -4.57 23.86 -19.34
C ASN A 281 -3.41 24.78 -19.73
N LYS A 282 -3.47 26.07 -19.40
CA LYS A 282 -2.35 27.02 -19.57
C LYS A 282 -1.09 26.57 -18.85
N ALA A 283 -1.21 26.12 -17.60
CA ALA A 283 -0.09 25.55 -16.84
C ALA A 283 0.49 24.30 -17.53
N ALA A 284 -0.34 23.49 -18.19
CA ALA A 284 0.14 22.34 -18.97
C ALA A 284 1.00 22.77 -20.16
N VAL A 285 0.63 23.87 -20.83
CA VAL A 285 1.43 24.46 -21.91
C VAL A 285 2.81 24.88 -21.41
N TYR A 286 2.87 25.65 -20.31
CA TYR A 286 4.15 26.09 -19.74
C TYR A 286 5.04 24.92 -19.30
N PHE A 287 4.44 23.85 -18.79
CA PHE A 287 5.17 22.63 -18.45
C PHE A 287 5.85 22.01 -19.68
N GLU A 288 5.15 21.92 -20.82
CA GLU A 288 5.71 21.39 -22.08
C GLU A 288 6.76 22.32 -22.69
N MET A 289 6.59 23.63 -22.54
CA MET A 289 7.59 24.64 -22.95
C MET A 289 8.84 24.65 -22.06
N LYS A 290 8.87 23.85 -20.97
CA LYS A 290 9.91 23.83 -19.94
C LYS A 290 10.05 25.15 -19.17
N GLU A 291 9.04 26.02 -19.23
CA GLU A 291 8.96 27.23 -18.42
C GLU A 291 8.38 26.87 -17.04
N TYR A 292 9.19 26.18 -16.22
CA TYR A 292 8.71 25.60 -14.96
C TYR A 292 8.27 26.65 -13.94
N ASP A 293 8.89 27.82 -13.91
CA ASP A 293 8.50 28.90 -13.00
C ASP A 293 7.09 29.42 -13.30
N LYS A 294 6.81 29.75 -14.57
CA LYS A 294 5.47 30.18 -15.00
C LYS A 294 4.43 29.08 -14.83
N CYS A 295 4.82 27.81 -15.05
CA CYS A 295 3.96 26.66 -14.79
C CYS A 295 3.54 26.58 -13.31
N ILE A 296 4.48 26.81 -12.38
CA ILE A 296 4.20 26.76 -10.94
C ILE A 296 3.28 27.92 -10.56
N GLU A 297 3.61 29.15 -10.96
CA GLU A 297 2.80 30.35 -10.70
C GLU A 297 1.35 30.17 -11.22
N THR A 298 1.19 29.79 -12.49
CA THR A 298 -0.13 29.55 -13.09
C THR A 298 -0.89 28.42 -12.39
N SER A 299 -0.18 27.39 -11.90
CA SER A 299 -0.81 26.30 -11.14
C SER A 299 -1.26 26.76 -9.75
N GLU A 300 -0.51 27.63 -9.09
CA GLU A 300 -0.88 28.22 -7.79
C GLU A 300 -2.09 29.14 -7.92
N GLU A 301 -2.12 29.98 -8.96
CA GLU A 301 -3.31 30.76 -9.30
C GLU A 301 -4.53 29.86 -9.54
N ALA A 302 -4.36 28.77 -10.31
CA ALA A 302 -5.42 27.80 -10.55
C ALA A 302 -5.96 27.20 -9.23
N ILE A 303 -5.07 26.85 -8.29
CA ILE A 303 -5.45 26.30 -6.98
C ILE A 303 -6.24 27.32 -6.16
N ASN A 304 -5.80 28.58 -6.12
CA ASN A 304 -6.47 29.63 -5.35
C ASN A 304 -7.88 29.88 -5.89
N ILE A 305 -8.00 30.09 -7.21
CA ILE A 305 -9.31 30.27 -7.88
C ILE A 305 -10.20 29.04 -7.70
N GLY A 306 -9.64 27.84 -7.81
CA GLY A 306 -10.38 26.60 -7.59
C GLY A 306 -10.92 26.47 -6.16
N ARG A 307 -10.16 26.88 -5.15
CA ARG A 307 -10.59 26.85 -3.75
C ARG A 307 -11.63 27.93 -3.44
N GLU A 308 -11.45 29.14 -3.97
CA GLU A 308 -12.40 30.25 -3.82
C GLU A 308 -13.76 29.91 -4.42
N ASN A 309 -13.76 29.30 -5.61
CA ASN A 309 -14.99 28.95 -6.35
C ASN A 309 -15.49 27.52 -6.07
N ARG A 310 -14.91 26.81 -5.09
CA ARG A 310 -15.28 25.43 -4.70
C ARG A 310 -15.32 24.45 -5.89
N ALA A 311 -14.34 24.56 -6.78
CA ALA A 311 -14.18 23.69 -7.94
C ALA A 311 -13.93 22.23 -7.52
N ASP A 312 -14.16 21.28 -8.45
CA ASP A 312 -13.92 19.86 -8.21
C ASP A 312 -12.49 19.62 -7.70
N TYR A 313 -12.37 18.94 -6.56
CA TYR A 313 -11.12 18.56 -5.91
C TYR A 313 -10.17 17.82 -6.87
N LYS A 314 -10.69 17.11 -7.87
CA LYS A 314 -9.89 16.48 -8.95
C LYS A 314 -9.11 17.49 -9.77
N LEU A 315 -9.70 18.65 -10.06
CA LEU A 315 -9.05 19.71 -10.85
C LEU A 315 -7.98 20.42 -10.03
N ILE A 316 -8.25 20.65 -8.75
CA ILE A 316 -7.27 21.21 -7.80
C ILE A 316 -6.10 20.24 -7.62
N ALA A 317 -6.39 18.94 -7.45
CA ALA A 317 -5.36 17.91 -7.35
C ALA A 317 -4.50 17.81 -8.63
N LYS A 318 -5.09 18.00 -9.82
CA LYS A 318 -4.34 18.07 -11.09
C LYS A 318 -3.39 19.27 -11.14
N ALA A 319 -3.82 20.45 -10.70
CA ALA A 319 -2.98 21.64 -10.62
C ALA A 319 -1.80 21.41 -9.66
N LEU A 320 -2.06 20.89 -8.46
CA LEU A 320 -1.04 20.53 -7.47
C LEU A 320 -0.05 19.49 -7.99
N ALA A 321 -0.55 18.46 -8.69
CA ALA A 321 0.31 17.44 -9.29
C ALA A 321 1.22 18.03 -10.37
N ARG A 322 0.72 18.98 -11.16
CA ARG A 322 1.51 19.65 -12.20
C ARG A 322 2.60 20.54 -11.61
N ALA A 323 2.27 21.35 -10.60
CA ALA A 323 3.27 22.12 -9.86
C ALA A 323 4.33 21.21 -9.24
N GLY A 324 3.93 20.10 -8.59
CA GLY A 324 4.85 19.13 -8.02
C GLY A 324 5.79 18.51 -9.06
N LYS A 325 5.27 18.14 -10.24
CA LYS A 325 6.10 17.65 -11.36
C LYS A 325 7.04 18.73 -11.90
N ALA A 326 6.64 20.00 -11.93
CA ALA A 326 7.50 21.11 -12.34
C ALA A 326 8.67 21.30 -11.36
N PHE A 327 8.42 21.26 -10.05
CA PHE A 327 9.47 21.27 -9.03
C PHE A 327 10.45 20.09 -9.18
N MET A 328 9.96 18.89 -9.51
CA MET A 328 10.85 17.74 -9.78
C MET A 328 11.81 18.01 -10.95
N LYS A 329 11.34 18.70 -12.00
CA LYS A 329 12.18 19.05 -13.16
C LYS A 329 13.18 20.16 -12.84
N LYS A 330 12.92 20.98 -11.83
CA LYS A 330 13.85 21.97 -11.28
C LYS A 330 14.84 21.40 -10.24
N GLU A 331 14.81 20.10 -9.99
CA GLU A 331 15.61 19.41 -8.96
C GLU A 331 15.33 19.85 -7.51
N ASP A 332 14.24 20.61 -7.28
CA ASP A 332 13.75 20.93 -5.94
C ASP A 332 12.84 19.80 -5.44
N ASN A 333 13.49 18.73 -4.96
CA ASN A 333 12.81 17.51 -4.53
C ASN A 333 11.92 17.74 -3.29
N ASP A 334 12.29 18.66 -2.40
CA ASP A 334 11.55 18.94 -1.17
C ASP A 334 10.22 19.64 -1.47
N SER A 335 10.26 20.70 -2.29
CA SER A 335 9.04 21.37 -2.75
C SER A 335 8.19 20.43 -3.60
N ALA A 336 8.80 19.64 -4.49
CA ALA A 336 8.09 18.65 -5.28
C ALA A 336 7.29 17.66 -4.40
N LEU A 337 7.95 17.07 -3.39
CA LEU A 337 7.31 16.12 -2.48
C LEU A 337 6.14 16.78 -1.74
N ARG A 338 6.30 18.03 -1.30
CA ARG A 338 5.25 18.79 -0.62
C ARG A 338 4.01 18.99 -1.51
N TYR A 339 4.18 19.42 -2.76
CA TYR A 339 3.06 19.65 -3.68
C TYR A 339 2.38 18.35 -4.13
N LEU A 340 3.15 17.29 -4.37
CA LEU A 340 2.60 15.98 -4.73
C LEU A 340 1.83 15.34 -3.57
N ASN A 341 2.31 15.46 -2.33
CA ASN A 341 1.56 15.02 -1.15
C ASN A 341 0.27 15.83 -0.95
N LYS A 342 0.30 17.15 -1.15
CA LYS A 342 -0.91 17.97 -1.18
C LYS A 342 -1.90 17.48 -2.26
N SER A 343 -1.41 17.18 -3.46
CA SER A 343 -2.26 16.61 -4.53
C SER A 343 -2.94 15.31 -4.09
N LEU A 344 -2.21 14.39 -3.44
CA LEU A 344 -2.77 13.14 -2.93
C LEU A 344 -3.78 13.34 -1.81
N SER A 345 -3.63 14.39 -0.99
CA SER A 345 -4.62 14.74 0.03
C SER A 345 -5.93 15.28 -0.54
N GLU A 346 -5.88 15.96 -1.70
CA GLU A 346 -7.07 16.45 -2.40
C GLU A 346 -7.75 15.33 -3.21
N HIS A 347 -6.97 14.51 -3.91
CA HIS A 347 -7.48 13.37 -4.67
C HIS A 347 -6.45 12.24 -4.78
N ARG A 348 -6.83 11.04 -4.35
CA ARG A 348 -5.97 9.86 -4.44
C ARG A 348 -5.72 9.47 -5.91
N ASN A 349 -4.47 9.51 -6.34
CA ASN A 349 -4.05 9.09 -7.67
C ASN A 349 -2.89 8.08 -7.55
N PRO A 350 -3.07 6.81 -7.99
CA PRO A 350 -2.03 5.78 -7.91
C PRO A 350 -0.73 6.15 -8.63
N GLU A 351 -0.81 6.86 -9.75
CA GLU A 351 0.37 7.31 -10.51
C GLU A 351 1.19 8.32 -9.71
N ILE A 352 0.52 9.31 -9.10
CA ILE A 352 1.19 10.28 -8.23
C ILE A 352 1.74 9.60 -6.97
N GLN A 353 1.03 8.62 -6.42
CA GLN A 353 1.49 7.86 -5.26
C GLN A 353 2.81 7.12 -5.54
N LYS A 354 2.96 6.51 -6.72
CA LYS A 354 4.24 5.88 -7.14
C LYS A 354 5.35 6.91 -7.25
N ILE A 355 5.08 8.07 -7.85
CA ILE A 355 6.06 9.16 -8.00
C ILE A 355 6.54 9.64 -6.62
N VAL A 356 5.61 9.87 -5.68
CA VAL A 356 5.91 10.26 -4.30
C VAL A 356 6.80 9.22 -3.61
N GLN A 357 6.49 7.92 -3.75
CA GLN A 357 7.30 6.86 -3.15
C GLN A 357 8.73 6.82 -3.69
N VAL A 358 8.92 7.02 -5.00
CA VAL A 358 10.25 7.07 -5.61
C VAL A 358 11.01 8.32 -5.15
N LEU A 359 10.34 9.47 -5.12
CA LEU A 359 10.92 10.74 -4.72
C LEU A 359 11.33 10.75 -3.24
N ASP A 360 10.48 10.25 -2.35
CA ASP A 360 10.76 10.12 -0.91
C ASP A 360 11.98 9.22 -0.64
N LYS A 361 12.11 8.10 -1.38
CA LYS A 361 13.31 7.26 -1.32
C LYS A 361 14.57 8.01 -1.77
N LYS A 362 14.47 8.79 -2.85
CA LYS A 362 15.58 9.59 -3.37
C LYS A 362 16.03 10.65 -2.36
N ILE A 363 15.10 11.39 -1.77
CA ILE A 363 15.40 12.41 -0.75
C ILE A 363 16.10 11.77 0.45
N LYS A 364 15.59 10.66 0.96
CA LYS A 364 16.20 9.93 2.08
C LYS A 364 17.60 9.42 1.76
N GLU A 365 17.84 8.99 0.52
CA GLU A 365 19.16 8.57 0.07
C GLU A 365 20.11 9.76 -0.03
N ASP A 366 19.68 10.88 -0.61
CA ASP A 366 20.48 12.11 -0.71
C ASP A 366 20.82 12.66 0.70
N GLU A 367 19.87 12.63 1.63
CA GLU A 367 20.07 12.97 3.04
C GLU A 367 21.07 12.02 3.71
N ARG A 368 20.94 10.71 3.48
CA ARG A 368 21.89 9.71 4.00
C ARG A 368 23.29 9.99 3.50
N LEU A 369 23.46 10.21 2.20
CA LEU A 369 24.76 10.50 1.59
C LEU A 369 25.38 11.78 2.15
N LYS A 370 24.59 12.85 2.34
CA LYS A 370 25.05 14.08 3.00
C LYS A 370 25.45 13.86 4.46
N TYR A 371 24.89 12.85 5.12
CA TYR A 371 25.17 12.54 6.53
C TYR A 371 26.42 11.66 6.73
N ILE A 372 26.95 11.05 5.67
CA ILE A 372 28.13 10.20 5.75
C ILE A 372 29.37 11.06 6.04
N ASP A 373 30.02 10.79 7.16
CA ASP A 373 31.23 11.47 7.63
C ASP A 373 32.12 10.46 8.38
N PRO A 374 33.14 9.89 7.73
CA PRO A 374 34.00 8.88 8.33
C PRO A 374 34.75 9.35 9.58
N GLU A 375 35.08 10.63 9.69
CA GLU A 375 35.81 11.19 10.83
C GLU A 375 34.90 11.27 12.06
N LYS A 376 33.70 11.86 11.89
CA LYS A 376 32.71 11.90 12.97
C LYS A 376 32.21 10.50 13.35
N SER A 377 32.19 9.56 12.40
CA SER A 377 31.92 8.15 12.70
C SER A 377 32.97 7.56 13.64
N LEU A 378 34.26 7.85 13.41
CA LEU A 378 35.35 7.38 14.24
C LEU A 378 35.26 7.94 15.67
N GLU A 379 34.93 9.22 15.83
CA GLU A 379 34.70 9.86 17.13
C GLU A 379 33.50 9.23 17.87
N ALA A 380 32.38 9.01 17.19
CA ALA A 380 31.23 8.35 17.78
C ALA A 380 31.57 6.90 18.19
N LYS A 381 32.40 6.20 17.41
CA LYS A 381 32.88 4.86 17.77
C LYS A 381 33.77 4.87 19.02
N THR A 382 34.67 5.84 19.18
CA THR A 382 35.55 5.92 20.37
C THR A 382 34.73 6.20 21.63
N LEU A 383 33.77 7.13 21.55
CA LEU A 383 32.82 7.39 22.65
C LEU A 383 32.01 6.14 23.00
N GLY A 384 31.48 5.43 21.99
CA GLY A 384 30.77 4.17 22.20
C GLY A 384 31.61 3.11 22.90
N ASN A 385 32.90 2.99 22.54
CA ASN A 385 33.84 2.08 23.21
C ASN A 385 34.05 2.45 24.69
N ASP A 386 34.12 3.75 25.00
CA ASP A 386 34.34 4.22 26.37
C ASP A 386 33.12 3.97 27.26
N TYR A 387 31.90 4.21 26.76
CA TYR A 387 30.68 3.82 27.47
C TYR A 387 30.55 2.31 27.63
N PHE A 388 30.95 1.53 26.61
CA PHE A 388 30.95 0.07 26.70
C PHE A 388 31.88 -0.44 27.80
N LYS A 389 33.09 0.13 27.94
CA LYS A 389 34.04 -0.20 29.02
C LYS A 389 33.48 0.16 30.40
N LYS A 390 32.72 1.25 30.50
CA LYS A 390 32.03 1.67 31.73
C LYS A 390 30.83 0.78 32.09
N GLY A 391 30.41 -0.14 31.21
CA GLY A 391 29.24 -0.99 31.40
C GLY A 391 27.90 -0.31 31.08
N ASP A 392 27.93 0.92 30.56
CA ASP A 392 26.74 1.64 30.12
C ASP A 392 26.41 1.27 28.66
N TYR A 393 25.82 0.10 28.51
CA TYR A 393 25.48 -0.46 27.20
C TYR A 393 24.40 0.33 26.43
N PRO A 394 23.36 0.92 27.08
CA PRO A 394 22.39 1.75 26.37
C PRO A 394 22.99 3.00 25.73
N ASN A 395 23.88 3.73 26.42
CA ASN A 395 24.53 4.89 25.82
C ASN A 395 25.62 4.48 24.82
N ALA A 396 26.35 3.39 25.08
CA ALA A 396 27.28 2.84 24.09
C ALA A 396 26.57 2.50 22.77
N LYS A 397 25.40 1.86 22.84
CA LYS A 397 24.55 1.58 21.66
C LYS A 397 24.20 2.86 20.90
N LYS A 398 23.76 3.93 21.56
CA LYS A 398 23.42 5.21 20.89
C LYS A 398 24.60 5.76 20.10
N HIS A 399 25.80 5.73 20.68
CA HIS A 399 27.00 6.19 20.00
C HIS A 399 27.42 5.28 18.82
N TYR A 400 27.24 3.97 18.93
CA TYR A 400 27.45 3.07 17.79
C TYR A 400 26.38 3.23 16.69
N ASP A 401 25.12 3.51 17.05
CA ASP A 401 24.06 3.82 16.08
C ASP A 401 24.42 5.07 15.28
N GLU A 402 24.90 6.11 15.96
CA GLU A 402 25.38 7.32 15.31
C GLU A 402 26.59 7.04 14.41
N ALA A 403 27.57 6.28 14.90
CA ALA A 403 28.74 5.90 14.10
C ALA A 403 28.35 5.16 12.81
N ILE A 404 27.38 4.23 12.89
CA ILE A 404 26.88 3.45 11.74
C ILE A 404 26.12 4.35 10.76
N LYS A 405 25.33 5.33 11.23
CA LYS A 405 24.67 6.29 10.33
C LYS A 405 25.68 7.12 9.53
N ARG A 406 26.80 7.48 10.16
CA ARG A 406 27.88 8.26 9.53
C ARG A 406 28.79 7.42 8.65
N ASN A 407 28.92 6.13 8.90
CA ASN A 407 29.70 5.20 8.07
C ASN A 407 29.04 3.81 8.07
N PRO A 408 28.08 3.55 7.16
CA PRO A 408 27.36 2.29 7.08
C PRO A 408 28.21 1.10 6.59
N ASP A 409 29.41 1.34 6.06
CA ASP A 409 30.20 0.31 5.40
C ASP A 409 31.31 -0.27 6.31
N ASP A 410 31.55 0.30 7.50
CA ASP A 410 32.54 -0.22 8.45
C ASP A 410 31.98 -1.41 9.25
N ALA A 411 32.38 -2.62 8.86
CA ALA A 411 32.05 -3.88 9.55
C ALA A 411 32.38 -3.86 11.06
N LYS A 412 33.38 -3.10 11.50
CA LYS A 412 33.77 -3.02 12.92
C LYS A 412 32.67 -2.41 13.78
N LEU A 413 31.93 -1.44 13.24
CA LEU A 413 30.85 -0.76 13.96
C LEU A 413 29.71 -1.72 14.29
N TYR A 414 29.31 -2.54 13.32
CA TYR A 414 28.30 -3.59 13.52
C TYR A 414 28.76 -4.64 14.53
N SER A 415 30.02 -5.07 14.49
CA SER A 415 30.57 -5.99 15.52
C SER A 415 30.54 -5.39 16.92
N ASN A 416 30.80 -4.09 17.06
CA ASN A 416 30.76 -3.40 18.35
C ASN A 416 29.32 -3.23 18.86
N ARG A 417 28.36 -2.89 18.00
CA ARG A 417 26.95 -2.81 18.36
C ARG A 417 26.34 -4.18 18.67
N ALA A 418 26.71 -5.24 17.93
CA ALA A 418 26.34 -6.61 18.25
C ALA A 418 26.79 -7.01 19.66
N ALA A 419 27.98 -6.57 20.09
CA ALA A 419 28.46 -6.77 21.45
C ALA A 419 27.57 -6.07 22.49
N CYS A 420 27.15 -4.82 22.23
CA CYS A 420 26.17 -4.11 23.07
C CYS A 420 24.85 -4.87 23.17
N TYR A 421 24.26 -5.26 22.03
CA TYR A 421 22.99 -5.98 22.01
C TYR A 421 23.08 -7.32 22.75
N THR A 422 24.21 -8.03 22.65
CA THR A 422 24.44 -9.27 23.40
C THR A 422 24.44 -9.01 24.92
N LYS A 423 25.01 -7.88 25.37
CA LYS A 423 25.01 -7.48 26.79
C LYS A 423 23.65 -6.99 27.27
N LEU A 424 22.85 -6.40 26.37
CA LEU A 424 21.46 -6.00 26.60
C LEU A 424 20.46 -7.16 26.46
N LEU A 425 20.92 -8.38 26.14
CA LEU A 425 20.11 -9.57 25.90
C LEU A 425 19.16 -9.46 24.69
N GLU A 426 19.40 -8.51 23.79
CA GLU A 426 18.66 -8.34 22.52
C GLU A 426 19.27 -9.22 21.41
N PHE A 427 19.25 -10.54 21.61
CA PHE A 427 19.99 -11.49 20.77
C PHE A 427 19.61 -11.47 19.29
N ASN A 428 18.33 -11.25 18.96
CA ASN A 428 17.87 -11.18 17.57
C ASN A 428 18.48 -9.99 16.81
N LEU A 429 18.59 -8.82 17.47
CA LEU A 429 19.22 -7.64 16.89
C LEU A 429 20.75 -7.81 16.82
N ALA A 430 21.34 -8.46 17.83
CA ALA A 430 22.75 -8.81 17.82
C ALA A 430 23.12 -9.74 16.64
N LEU A 431 22.27 -10.74 16.33
CA LEU A 431 22.47 -11.65 15.20
C LEU A 431 22.42 -10.90 13.87
N LYS A 432 21.45 -10.00 13.68
CA LYS A 432 21.35 -9.16 12.48
C LYS A 432 22.61 -8.34 12.26
N ASP A 433 23.16 -7.75 13.32
CA ASP A 433 24.41 -6.99 13.24
C ASP A 433 25.63 -7.87 12.98
N ALA A 434 25.69 -9.07 13.59
CA ALA A 434 26.76 -10.01 13.32
C ALA A 434 26.73 -10.52 11.87
N ASP A 435 25.54 -10.76 11.32
CA ASP A 435 25.35 -11.14 9.92
C ASP A 435 25.72 -9.98 8.98
N LYS A 436 25.29 -8.75 9.28
CA LYS A 436 25.67 -7.58 8.48
C LYS A 436 27.18 -7.32 8.51
N CYS A 437 27.80 -7.53 9.67
CA CYS A 437 29.25 -7.46 9.83
C CYS A 437 29.98 -8.45 8.91
N ILE A 438 29.50 -9.70 8.82
CA ILE A 438 30.03 -10.75 7.93
C ILE A 438 29.73 -10.44 6.46
N GLU A 439 28.58 -9.86 6.15
CA GLU A 439 28.20 -9.45 4.79
C GLU A 439 29.14 -8.34 4.27
N LEU A 440 29.46 -7.36 5.12
CA LEU A 440 30.34 -6.24 4.78
C LEU A 440 31.82 -6.67 4.67
N ASP A 441 32.29 -7.50 5.60
CA ASP A 441 33.65 -8.06 5.55
C ASP A 441 33.64 -9.55 5.92
N PRO A 442 33.56 -10.46 4.93
CA PRO A 442 33.59 -11.89 5.16
C PRO A 442 34.91 -12.42 5.74
N LYS A 443 36.00 -11.65 5.68
CA LYS A 443 37.30 -12.02 6.28
C LYS A 443 37.41 -11.54 7.73
N PHE A 444 36.46 -10.73 8.20
CA PHE A 444 36.49 -10.20 9.55
C PHE A 444 36.06 -11.24 10.58
N ILE A 445 37.07 -11.91 11.16
CA ILE A 445 36.92 -13.01 12.14
C ILE A 445 35.98 -12.64 13.30
N LYS A 446 36.06 -11.39 13.79
CA LYS A 446 35.22 -10.92 14.90
C LYS A 446 33.73 -11.02 14.61
N GLY A 447 33.27 -10.88 13.35
CA GLY A 447 31.86 -11.09 13.00
C GLY A 447 31.37 -12.50 13.34
N TYR A 448 32.14 -13.53 12.96
CA TYR A 448 31.86 -14.93 13.28
C TYR A 448 31.96 -15.22 14.78
N LEU A 449 32.94 -14.63 15.49
CA LEU A 449 33.06 -14.76 16.94
C LEU A 449 31.86 -14.14 17.67
N ARG A 450 31.39 -12.96 17.23
CA ARG A 450 30.18 -12.33 17.78
C ARG A 450 28.97 -13.23 17.57
N LYS A 451 28.78 -13.74 16.35
CA LYS A 451 27.69 -14.67 16.02
C LYS A 451 27.72 -15.93 16.89
N GLY A 452 28.89 -16.55 17.07
CA GLY A 452 29.06 -17.69 17.97
C GLY A 452 28.76 -17.36 19.43
N SER A 453 29.20 -16.18 19.91
CA SER A 453 28.94 -15.71 21.28
C SER A 453 27.45 -15.48 21.53
N ILE A 454 26.73 -14.96 20.53
CA ILE A 454 25.28 -14.73 20.62
C ILE A 454 24.53 -16.06 20.68
N PHE A 455 24.82 -17.02 19.81
CA PHE A 455 24.19 -18.34 19.86
C PHE A 455 24.49 -19.07 21.18
N TYR A 456 25.70 -18.90 21.71
CA TYR A 456 26.03 -19.42 23.04
C TYR A 456 25.17 -18.78 24.13
N ALA A 457 25.00 -17.46 24.11
CA ALA A 457 24.12 -16.75 25.04
C ALA A 457 22.64 -17.16 24.89
N MET A 458 22.21 -17.52 23.68
CA MET A 458 20.88 -18.07 23.39
C MET A 458 20.72 -19.56 23.78
N LYS A 459 21.78 -20.20 24.31
CA LYS A 459 21.80 -21.65 24.63
C LYS A 459 21.59 -22.55 23.41
N GLU A 460 22.04 -22.10 22.23
CA GLU A 460 22.07 -22.90 21.01
C GLU A 460 23.51 -23.32 20.68
N PRO A 461 24.06 -24.32 21.40
CA PRO A 461 25.47 -24.67 21.26
C PRO A 461 25.80 -25.10 19.84
N SER A 462 24.93 -25.87 19.17
CA SER A 462 25.18 -26.43 17.82
C SER A 462 25.50 -25.34 16.79
N LYS A 463 24.72 -24.24 16.81
CA LYS A 463 24.93 -23.10 15.92
C LYS A 463 26.12 -22.25 16.33
N ALA A 464 26.40 -22.15 17.64
CA ALA A 464 27.59 -21.49 18.15
C ALA A 464 28.87 -22.16 17.64
N ALA A 465 28.97 -23.49 17.74
CA ALA A 465 30.11 -24.26 17.24
C ALA A 465 30.34 -24.07 15.74
N GLN A 466 29.28 -24.10 14.93
CA GLN A 466 29.40 -23.86 13.48
C GLN A 466 29.96 -22.46 13.17
N SER A 467 29.54 -21.45 13.94
CA SER A 467 30.01 -20.08 13.75
C SER A 467 31.47 -19.93 14.17
N TYR A 468 31.88 -20.58 15.25
CA TYR A 468 33.27 -20.60 15.71
C TYR A 468 34.20 -21.39 14.80
N LEU A 469 33.75 -22.50 14.23
CA LEU A 469 34.50 -23.26 13.23
C LEU A 469 34.83 -22.39 12.02
N LYS A 470 33.86 -21.63 11.52
CA LYS A 470 34.09 -20.67 10.43
C LYS A 470 35.11 -19.59 10.81
N ALA A 471 35.12 -19.13 12.06
CA ALA A 471 36.13 -18.19 12.55
C ALA A 471 37.54 -18.82 12.55
N LEU A 472 37.66 -20.09 12.96
CA LEU A 472 38.92 -20.83 12.98
C LEU A 472 39.43 -21.21 11.57
N ASP A 473 38.52 -21.41 10.62
CA ASP A 473 38.89 -21.64 9.22
C ASP A 473 39.52 -20.39 8.59
N LEU A 474 39.13 -19.20 9.05
CA LEU A 474 39.72 -17.92 8.62
C LEU A 474 41.04 -17.61 9.34
N ASP A 475 41.11 -17.86 10.65
CA ASP A 475 42.33 -17.73 11.46
C ASP A 475 42.47 -18.88 12.45
N PRO A 476 43.36 -19.86 12.15
CA PRO A 476 43.62 -21.01 13.02
C PRO A 476 44.16 -20.67 14.41
N ASN A 477 44.68 -19.45 14.62
CA ASN A 477 45.25 -18.99 15.88
C ASN A 477 44.27 -18.14 16.71
N CYS A 478 43.04 -17.95 16.25
CA CYS A 478 42.06 -17.15 16.96
C CYS A 478 41.68 -17.79 18.31
N GLU A 479 41.79 -17.05 19.41
CA GLU A 479 41.33 -17.50 20.72
C GLU A 479 39.81 -17.56 20.76
N VAL A 480 39.27 -18.74 20.49
CA VAL A 480 37.86 -19.04 20.67
C VAL A 480 37.65 -19.63 22.05
N ASN A 481 36.78 -19.04 22.86
CA ASN A 481 36.32 -19.65 24.12
C ASN A 481 35.41 -20.86 23.79
N ILE A 482 36.01 -22.02 23.51
CA ILE A 482 35.32 -23.31 23.29
C ILE A 482 35.06 -24.02 24.66
N ILE A 483 35.05 -23.27 25.76
CA ILE A 483 35.12 -23.80 27.14
C ILE A 483 33.87 -24.60 27.58
N SER A 484 32.78 -24.63 26.81
CA SER A 484 31.50 -25.20 27.30
C SER A 484 30.93 -26.37 26.50
N TYR A 485 31.65 -26.90 25.51
CA TYR A 485 31.23 -28.12 24.83
C TYR A 485 31.66 -29.41 25.54
N SER A 486 32.70 -29.36 26.37
CA SER A 486 32.95 -30.41 27.34
C SER A 486 32.12 -30.15 28.58
N THR A 487 31.12 -31.00 28.80
CA THR A 487 30.75 -31.34 30.16
C THR A 487 32.03 -31.57 30.98
N SER A 488 32.15 -30.86 32.11
CA SER A 488 33.22 -30.89 33.12
C SER A 488 34.62 -30.40 32.71
N GLY A 489 35.01 -29.23 33.23
CA GLY A 489 36.41 -28.85 33.47
C GLY A 489 36.95 -27.75 32.56
N GLY A 490 37.00 -26.52 33.06
CA GLY A 490 37.62 -25.39 32.36
C GLY A 490 39.14 -25.57 32.22
N HIS A 491 39.63 -25.54 30.98
CA HIS A 491 41.04 -25.33 30.64
C HIS A 491 41.10 -24.43 29.39
N ASN A 492 41.97 -23.42 29.42
CA ASN A 492 42.31 -22.59 28.25
C ASN A 492 43.06 -23.46 27.23
N CYS A 493 42.48 -23.75 26.05
CA CYS A 493 43.13 -24.57 25.03
C CYS A 493 43.50 -23.78 23.76
N LYS A 494 44.72 -24.01 23.28
CA LYS A 494 45.30 -23.55 22.00
C LYS A 494 45.48 -24.76 21.07
N MET A 495 45.23 -24.58 19.76
CA MET A 495 45.55 -25.44 18.60
C MET A 495 45.21 -26.95 18.61
N SER A 496 45.15 -27.64 19.76
CA SER A 496 44.85 -29.07 19.87
C SER A 496 43.38 -29.44 19.63
N ASP A 497 42.50 -28.45 19.57
CA ASP A 497 41.03 -28.67 19.61
C ASP A 497 40.37 -28.81 18.24
N ARG A 498 41.11 -28.69 17.13
CA ARG A 498 40.58 -28.97 15.78
C ARG A 498 40.12 -30.43 15.66
N LYS A 499 40.82 -31.35 16.33
CA LYS A 499 40.45 -32.76 16.45
C LYS A 499 39.24 -32.98 17.35
N LEU A 500 39.15 -32.31 18.50
CA LEU A 500 38.00 -32.42 19.41
C LEU A 500 36.71 -31.88 18.81
N LEU A 501 36.81 -30.80 18.03
CA LEU A 501 35.69 -30.27 17.25
C LEU A 501 35.30 -31.19 16.09
N SER A 502 36.25 -31.72 15.32
CA SER A 502 35.93 -32.69 14.25
C SER A 502 35.36 -34.00 14.79
N ASP A 503 35.85 -34.48 15.93
CA ASP A 503 35.43 -35.72 16.56
C ASP A 503 34.07 -35.58 17.26
N SER A 504 33.77 -34.41 17.86
CA SER A 504 32.46 -34.11 18.43
C SER A 504 31.40 -33.95 17.33
N TRP A 505 31.75 -33.34 16.20
CA TRP A 505 30.87 -33.24 15.02
C TRP A 505 30.69 -34.60 14.32
N GLY A 506 31.75 -35.42 14.26
CA GLY A 506 31.72 -36.79 13.75
C GLY A 506 30.85 -37.73 14.59
N LYS A 507 30.82 -37.55 15.92
CA LYS A 507 29.89 -38.26 16.81
C LYS A 507 28.44 -37.77 16.67
N TYR A 508 28.21 -36.47 16.51
CA TYR A 508 26.86 -35.93 16.31
C TYR A 508 26.24 -36.37 14.97
N ARG A 509 27.05 -36.49 13.90
CA ARG A 509 26.62 -36.97 12.58
C ARG A 509 26.20 -38.45 12.56
N LYS A 510 26.71 -39.27 13.50
CA LYS A 510 26.31 -40.68 13.66
C LYS A 510 24.98 -40.87 14.40
N ASN A 511 24.50 -39.86 15.14
CA ASN A 511 23.24 -39.92 15.90
C ASN A 511 22.04 -39.28 15.16
N LEU A 512 22.24 -38.85 13.92
CA LEU A 512 21.25 -38.15 13.09
C LEU A 512 20.79 -38.95 11.86
N HIS A 513 21.13 -40.24 11.79
CA HIS A 513 20.65 -41.20 10.79
C HIS A 513 19.91 -42.36 11.45
#